data_AF-I1BYR5-F1
#
_entry.id   AF-I1BYR5-F1
#
_cell.length_a   1.000
_cell.length_b   1.000
_cell.length_c   1.000
_cell.angle_alpha   90.00
_cell.angle_beta   90.00
_cell.angle_gamma   90.00
#
_symmetry.space_group_name_H-M   'P 1'
#
loop_
_entity.id
_entity.type
_entity.pdbx_description
1 polymer ?
#
loop_
_entity_poly.entity_id
_entity_poly.type
_entity_poly.pdbx_seq_one_letter_code
_entity_poly.pdbx_strand_id
1 'polypeptide(L)'
;MSKDRDFEIGNLPEGLNVAPSSGAPKHLNTVSLDLKQDVNQFGLAGKIWQRILELGAGTGYVGISLANHLRAPAEVTITDLEQVVPLIQENVNLHYQQTPDSAKIIVDRLHWGNQEDNRKHGKFDLVVISDCVYFPELFDLLLSTLLDICDMSTRVVIGYKCRSLEKEIGFWQDYFGRYFEYEPVRKLITTEKGDKELGEFLGEEEQLFVFIATKRPQDEMDSFQFGQPDEYTQLLTELHEAYCKDQPEDVLQYCSNFFNGKLEEQRMMYLRQHQNPFLETERHPLADTDDFPTRDRTYSSFTINTTTTSIDGELEDNFSTEPLFMPSPNYNNRGRRTSVSAESMAPAGNDFVKKVIPKTESEMERIKDSVGNNFLFKNLDEEHHQDVVNAMVEMTVEKDKTIIEQGAVGDYFYIVDSGTFDCFITKDGETKKVTSYEAGGSFGELALMYNAPRAATITATSDAKVWALDRVTFRTILMENTSLKRKMYESFLAEVPLLKSLEAYERHKIADALESVYFEDGAQVMKQGDVGNQFYLIESGAAVFYKMDENGNQQEVNQFGRGSYFGELALLNDKPRAATVIAKGRLKCATLNKKAFTRLLGSVHEILKRNSENYYAVINQQQQ
;
A
#
# COMPACT_ATOMS: atom_id res chain seq x y z
N MET A 1 -31.26 26.24 -10.46
CA MET A 1 -31.89 25.30 -9.50
C MET A 1 -30.88 24.20 -9.28
N SER A 2 -30.39 24.08 -8.04
CA SER A 2 -29.17 23.36 -7.68
C SER A 2 -29.27 21.86 -7.95
N LYS A 3 -28.15 21.28 -8.41
CA LYS A 3 -27.92 19.84 -8.42
C LYS A 3 -27.25 19.47 -7.09
N ASP A 4 -28.03 19.42 -6.02
CA ASP A 4 -27.59 18.85 -4.74
C ASP A 4 -28.05 17.40 -4.66
N ARG A 5 -27.25 16.43 -5.13
CA ARG A 5 -27.64 15.00 -5.12
C ARG A 5 -26.53 13.97 -4.86
N ASP A 6 -25.51 14.28 -4.07
CA ASP A 6 -24.44 13.28 -3.82
C ASP A 6 -24.31 12.79 -2.37
N PHE A 7 -25.06 13.34 -1.41
CA PHE A 7 -24.96 12.94 0.00
C PHE A 7 -26.25 12.32 0.53
N GLU A 8 -26.15 11.09 1.03
CA GLU A 8 -27.20 10.42 1.81
C GLU A 8 -26.83 10.37 3.30
N ILE A 9 -27.83 10.22 4.17
CA ILE A 9 -27.60 9.97 5.60
C ILE A 9 -27.07 8.53 5.72
N GLY A 10 -25.86 8.36 6.26
CA GLY A 10 -25.04 7.18 6.00
C GLY A 10 -25.28 5.98 6.92
N ASN A 11 -25.50 4.79 6.32
CA ASN A 11 -25.27 3.49 6.96
C ASN A 11 -23.75 3.15 6.94
N LEU A 12 -23.23 2.62 8.04
CA LEU A 12 -21.80 2.34 8.27
C LEU A 12 -21.28 1.14 7.48
N PRO A 13 -19.95 1.03 7.26
CA PRO A 13 -19.30 -0.23 6.91
C PRO A 13 -19.51 -1.28 8.01
N GLU A 14 -19.70 -2.55 7.62
CA GLU A 14 -19.76 -3.66 8.57
C GLU A 14 -18.48 -3.71 9.43
N GLY A 15 -18.65 -3.62 10.75
CA GLY A 15 -17.55 -3.66 11.73
C GLY A 15 -17.42 -2.43 12.62
N LEU A 16 -17.94 -1.25 12.26
CA LEU A 16 -17.95 -0.07 13.14
C LEU A 16 -19.15 -0.13 14.12
N ASN A 17 -18.89 -0.31 15.41
CA ASN A 17 -19.90 -0.40 16.48
C ASN A 17 -20.49 0.97 16.88
N VAL A 18 -21.11 1.67 15.94
CA VAL A 18 -21.79 2.95 16.17
C VAL A 18 -23.22 2.86 15.66
N ALA A 19 -24.18 3.46 16.37
CA ALA A 19 -25.56 3.48 15.90
C ALA A 19 -25.64 4.27 14.58
N PRO A 20 -26.17 3.69 13.47
CA PRO A 20 -26.48 4.47 12.28
C PRO A 20 -27.49 5.56 12.66
N SER A 21 -27.28 6.80 12.20
CA SER A 21 -28.25 7.87 12.46
C SER A 21 -29.62 7.46 11.89
N SER A 22 -30.69 7.75 12.63
CA SER A 22 -32.04 7.18 12.42
C SER A 22 -32.77 7.66 11.14
N GLY A 23 -32.03 8.14 10.15
CA GLY A 23 -32.53 8.67 8.88
C GLY A 23 -33.18 10.05 9.01
N ALA A 24 -33.45 10.68 7.88
CA ALA A 24 -34.21 11.94 7.86
C ALA A 24 -35.65 11.69 8.36
N PRO A 25 -36.30 12.67 9.03
CA PRO A 25 -37.70 12.56 9.45
C PRO A 25 -38.60 12.14 8.27
N LYS A 26 -39.60 11.29 8.53
CA LYS A 26 -40.56 10.72 7.55
C LYS A 26 -41.39 11.75 6.73
N HIS A 27 -41.08 13.03 6.83
CA HIS A 27 -41.77 14.15 6.18
C HIS A 27 -40.83 14.99 5.29
N LEU A 28 -39.55 14.65 5.17
CA LEU A 28 -38.61 15.42 4.36
C LEU A 28 -38.75 15.05 2.87
N ASN A 29 -39.37 15.94 2.09
CA ASN A 29 -39.43 15.86 0.64
C ASN A 29 -38.20 16.58 0.05
N THR A 30 -37.24 15.81 -0.48
CA THR A 30 -35.87 16.24 -0.86
C THR A 30 -35.78 17.15 -2.09
N VAL A 31 -36.91 17.57 -2.67
CA VAL A 31 -36.94 18.44 -3.87
C VAL A 31 -36.79 19.93 -3.52
N SER A 32 -36.65 20.30 -2.24
CA SER A 32 -36.58 21.70 -1.78
C SER A 32 -35.38 22.03 -0.89
N LEU A 33 -34.31 21.23 -0.91
CA LEU A 33 -33.08 21.52 -0.19
C LEU A 33 -32.26 22.58 -0.96
N ASP A 34 -32.64 23.84 -0.79
CA ASP A 34 -31.73 24.97 -0.92
C ASP A 34 -30.59 24.73 0.11
N LEU A 35 -29.33 24.87 -0.28
CA LEU A 35 -28.10 24.59 0.50
C LEU A 35 -27.93 25.43 1.79
N LYS A 36 -29.03 25.88 2.40
CA LYS A 36 -29.05 26.85 3.49
C LYS A 36 -29.69 26.40 4.82
N GLN A 37 -30.24 25.20 4.96
CA GLN A 37 -30.81 24.68 6.24
C GLN A 37 -31.03 23.16 6.06
N ASP A 38 -30.75 22.22 6.98
CA ASP A 38 -30.70 22.27 8.43
C ASP A 38 -29.79 21.17 8.99
N VAL A 39 -28.84 21.58 9.83
CA VAL A 39 -28.07 20.70 10.74
C VAL A 39 -28.75 20.64 12.12
N ASN A 40 -30.07 20.83 12.14
CA ASN A 40 -30.87 21.01 13.37
C ASN A 40 -30.80 19.80 14.31
N GLN A 41 -30.54 18.60 13.78
CA GLN A 41 -30.44 17.38 14.57
C GLN A 41 -29.03 17.13 15.13
N PHE A 42 -27.97 17.64 14.48
CA PHE A 42 -26.57 17.38 14.85
C PHE A 42 -25.92 18.53 15.64
N GLY A 43 -26.72 19.50 16.10
CA GLY A 43 -26.27 20.58 16.98
C GLY A 43 -25.31 21.59 16.35
N LEU A 44 -25.25 21.69 15.01
CA LEU A 44 -24.44 22.69 14.30
C LEU A 44 -25.24 23.91 13.82
N ALA A 45 -26.55 23.78 13.62
CA ALA A 45 -27.40 24.88 13.16
C ALA A 45 -27.78 25.82 14.31
N GLY A 46 -27.88 27.13 14.03
CA GLY A 46 -28.25 28.16 15.00
C GLY A 46 -27.16 28.55 16.01
N LYS A 47 -25.98 27.90 15.96
CA LYS A 47 -24.80 28.29 16.74
C LYS A 47 -23.98 29.34 15.98
N ILE A 48 -23.48 30.32 16.73
CA ILE A 48 -22.48 31.27 16.24
C ILE A 48 -21.13 30.71 16.65
N TRP A 49 -20.37 30.22 15.68
CA TRP A 49 -18.99 29.77 15.86
C TRP A 49 -18.08 30.98 15.94
N GLN A 50 -17.25 31.07 16.97
CA GLN A 50 -16.31 32.16 17.14
C GLN A 50 -14.89 31.73 16.81
N ARG A 51 -14.51 30.51 17.21
CA ARG A 51 -13.17 29.94 16.97
C ARG A 51 -13.29 28.58 16.31
N ILE A 52 -12.82 28.50 15.08
CA ILE A 52 -12.87 27.31 14.25
C ILE A 52 -11.44 26.88 13.91
N LEU A 53 -11.18 25.58 13.99
CA LEU A 53 -9.91 24.98 13.60
C LEU A 53 -10.12 24.04 12.41
N GLU A 54 -9.30 24.15 11.37
CA GLU A 54 -9.03 23.06 10.43
C GLU A 54 -7.70 22.41 10.82
N LEU A 55 -7.75 21.13 11.22
CA LEU A 55 -6.61 20.37 11.70
C LEU A 55 -6.07 19.45 10.61
N GLY A 56 -4.79 19.59 10.24
CA GLY A 56 -4.16 18.78 9.19
C GLY A 56 -4.68 19.16 7.80
N ALA A 57 -4.64 20.45 7.51
CA ALA A 57 -5.35 21.06 6.38
C ALA A 57 -4.76 20.70 5.00
N GLY A 58 -3.48 20.33 4.93
CA GLY A 58 -2.71 20.08 3.71
C GLY A 58 -2.65 21.30 2.79
N THR A 59 -3.70 21.51 2.01
CA THR A 59 -3.86 22.65 1.11
C THR A 59 -4.60 23.84 1.71
N GLY A 60 -5.42 23.61 2.76
CA GLY A 60 -6.21 24.67 3.42
C GLY A 60 -7.51 25.07 2.71
N TYR A 61 -7.90 24.38 1.63
CA TYR A 61 -9.10 24.75 0.88
C TYR A 61 -10.40 24.63 1.67
N VAL A 62 -10.50 23.69 2.62
CA VAL A 62 -11.73 23.51 3.38
C VAL A 62 -11.93 24.67 4.36
N GLY A 63 -10.88 25.09 5.07
CA GLY A 63 -10.92 26.27 5.94
C GLY A 63 -11.14 27.57 5.18
N ILE A 64 -10.52 27.75 4.02
CA ILE A 64 -10.78 28.91 3.13
C ILE A 64 -12.24 28.92 2.67
N SER A 65 -12.75 27.78 2.22
CA SER A 65 -14.14 27.65 1.80
C SER A 65 -15.10 27.94 2.94
N LEU A 66 -14.82 27.40 4.14
CA LEU A 66 -15.62 27.66 5.33
C LEU A 66 -15.64 29.15 5.66
N ALA A 67 -14.48 29.80 5.69
CA ALA A 67 -14.35 31.24 5.95
C ALA A 67 -15.17 32.12 4.99
N ASN A 68 -15.35 31.68 3.73
CA ASN A 68 -16.18 32.36 2.73
C ASN A 68 -17.70 32.16 2.92
N HIS A 69 -18.12 31.10 3.61
CA HIS A 69 -19.53 30.73 3.77
C HIS A 69 -20.11 31.03 5.16
N LEU A 70 -19.28 31.45 6.11
CA LEU A 70 -19.73 31.84 7.45
C LEU A 70 -20.62 33.09 7.39
N ARG A 71 -21.72 33.06 8.14
CA ARG A 71 -22.71 34.14 8.18
C ARG A 71 -22.39 35.22 9.24
N ALA A 72 -21.37 35.02 10.04
CA ALA A 72 -20.91 35.92 11.09
C ALA A 72 -19.38 35.91 11.14
N PRO A 73 -18.74 37.01 11.57
CA PRO A 73 -17.31 37.04 11.80
C PRO A 73 -16.87 35.97 12.80
N ALA A 74 -15.92 35.14 12.39
CA ALA A 74 -15.29 34.11 13.22
C ALA A 74 -13.78 34.11 12.96
N GLU A 75 -13.01 33.56 13.89
CA GLU A 75 -11.61 33.22 13.68
C GLU A 75 -11.52 31.79 13.14
N VAL A 76 -10.95 31.63 11.94
CA VAL A 76 -10.69 30.33 11.30
C VAL A 76 -9.20 30.10 11.29
N THR A 77 -8.72 29.21 12.16
CA THR A 77 -7.34 28.80 12.23
C THR A 77 -7.14 27.57 11.34
N ILE A 78 -6.25 27.65 10.35
CA ILE A 78 -5.91 26.58 9.42
C ILE A 78 -4.50 26.10 9.78
N THR A 79 -4.37 24.85 10.20
CA THR A 79 -3.09 24.33 10.71
C THR A 79 -2.59 23.09 9.99
N ASP A 80 -1.27 22.99 9.92
CA ASP A 80 -0.54 21.82 9.45
C ASP A 80 0.91 21.87 10.01
N LEU A 81 1.79 20.99 9.54
CA LEU A 81 3.21 21.00 9.84
C LEU A 81 3.87 22.27 9.30
N GLU A 82 4.97 22.68 9.95
CA GLU A 82 5.70 23.92 9.64
C GLU A 82 6.13 24.04 8.17
N GLN A 83 6.41 22.91 7.51
CA GLN A 83 6.80 22.86 6.11
C GLN A 83 5.63 23.12 5.15
N VAL A 84 4.39 22.91 5.59
CA VAL A 84 3.17 23.05 4.77
C VAL A 84 2.53 24.44 4.95
N VAL A 85 2.76 25.09 6.09
CA VAL A 85 2.25 26.45 6.39
C VAL A 85 2.45 27.48 5.26
N PRO A 86 3.63 27.58 4.60
CA PRO A 86 3.81 28.53 3.50
C PRO A 86 2.87 28.29 2.31
N LEU A 87 2.58 27.02 1.97
CA LEU A 87 1.66 26.65 0.90
C LEU A 87 0.23 27.08 1.24
N ILE A 88 -0.20 26.81 2.48
CA ILE A 88 -1.54 27.20 2.94
C ILE A 88 -1.67 28.73 2.91
N GLN A 89 -0.65 29.46 3.35
CA GLN A 89 -0.66 30.92 3.33
C GLN A 89 -0.77 31.47 1.90
N GLU A 90 -0.09 30.85 0.93
CA GLU A 90 -0.22 31.22 -0.49
C GLU A 90 -1.65 30.98 -1.00
N ASN A 91 -2.25 29.83 -0.70
CA ASN A 91 -3.63 29.52 -1.09
C ASN A 91 -4.64 30.49 -0.45
N VAL A 92 -4.45 30.87 0.81
CA VAL A 92 -5.28 31.89 1.48
C VAL A 92 -5.17 33.22 0.75
N ASN A 93 -3.95 33.66 0.40
CA ASN A 93 -3.75 34.93 -0.30
C ASN A 93 -4.39 34.96 -1.68
N LEU A 94 -4.45 33.81 -2.37
CA LEU A 94 -5.04 33.68 -3.70
C LEU A 94 -6.57 33.65 -3.65
N HIS A 95 -7.16 33.01 -2.64
CA HIS A 95 -8.58 32.63 -2.65
C HIS A 95 -9.42 33.26 -1.54
N TYR A 96 -8.83 34.07 -0.68
CA TYR A 96 -9.53 34.76 0.40
C TYR A 96 -9.19 36.25 0.45
N GLN A 97 -10.23 37.08 0.54
CA GLN A 97 -10.08 38.50 0.75
C GLN A 97 -10.76 38.90 2.06
N GLN A 98 -9.95 39.26 3.05
CA GLN A 98 -10.47 39.66 4.36
C GLN A 98 -11.16 41.04 4.27
N THR A 99 -12.38 41.11 4.79
CA THR A 99 -13.18 42.33 4.98
C THR A 99 -13.57 42.47 6.46
N PRO A 100 -14.03 43.65 6.92
CA PRO A 100 -14.40 43.84 8.33
C PRO A 100 -15.50 42.89 8.84
N ASP A 101 -16.39 42.45 7.94
CA ASP A 101 -17.53 41.59 8.26
C ASP A 101 -17.29 40.11 7.92
N SER A 102 -16.11 39.77 7.37
CA SER A 102 -15.75 38.39 7.04
C SER A 102 -15.00 37.71 8.17
N ALA A 103 -14.83 36.40 8.07
CA ALA A 103 -13.97 35.66 8.98
C ALA A 103 -12.51 36.17 8.93
N LYS A 104 -11.80 36.00 10.05
CA LYS A 104 -10.36 36.22 10.13
C LYS A 104 -9.69 34.86 9.96
N ILE A 105 -8.89 34.70 8.91
CA ILE A 105 -8.09 33.49 8.73
C ILE A 105 -6.75 33.64 9.43
N ILE A 106 -6.36 32.62 10.19
CA ILE A 106 -5.03 32.48 10.79
C ILE A 106 -4.41 31.21 10.23
N VAL A 107 -3.25 31.33 9.58
CA VAL A 107 -2.46 30.17 9.16
C VAL A 107 -1.30 30.02 10.14
N ASP A 108 -1.17 28.85 10.75
CA ASP A 108 -0.14 28.61 11.74
C ASP A 108 0.23 27.13 11.82
N ARG A 109 1.39 26.83 12.41
CA ARG A 109 1.82 25.45 12.61
C ARG A 109 1.06 24.80 13.77
N LEU A 110 0.84 23.50 13.67
CA LEU A 110 0.40 22.66 14.79
C LEU A 110 0.89 21.21 14.57
N HIS A 111 1.87 20.80 15.37
CA HIS A 111 2.32 19.40 15.40
C HIS A 111 1.42 18.57 16.30
N TRP A 112 0.93 17.43 15.80
CA TRP A 112 0.13 16.54 16.63
C TRP A 112 0.91 16.04 17.84
N GLY A 113 0.27 16.06 19.01
CA GLY A 113 0.85 15.70 20.31
C GLY A 113 1.76 16.78 20.92
N ASN A 114 1.97 17.91 20.26
CA ASN A 114 2.79 18.99 20.81
C ASN A 114 1.98 19.90 21.74
N GLN A 115 2.22 19.76 23.05
CA GLN A 115 1.52 20.54 24.07
C GLN A 115 1.75 22.05 24.00
N GLU A 116 2.88 22.51 23.47
CA GLU A 116 3.17 23.94 23.33
C GLU A 116 2.33 24.54 22.20
N ASP A 117 2.29 23.88 21.04
CA ASP A 117 1.44 24.27 19.92
C ASP A 117 -0.05 24.26 20.36
N ASN A 118 -0.48 23.22 21.09
CA ASN A 118 -1.86 23.12 21.61
C ASN A 118 -2.19 24.26 22.59
N ARG A 119 -1.30 24.56 23.55
CA ARG A 119 -1.48 25.64 24.53
C ARG A 119 -1.53 27.03 23.87
N LYS A 120 -0.74 27.24 22.82
CA LYS A 120 -0.71 28.50 22.05
C LYS A 120 -2.08 28.77 21.39
N HIS A 121 -2.70 27.74 20.83
CA HIS A 121 -3.98 27.87 20.11
C HIS A 121 -5.20 27.86 21.04
N GLY A 122 -5.14 27.14 22.16
CA GLY A 122 -6.23 27.02 23.11
C GLY A 122 -7.38 26.15 22.59
N LYS A 123 -8.59 26.38 23.12
CA LYS A 123 -9.80 25.60 22.78
C LYS A 123 -10.57 26.21 21.60
N PHE A 124 -11.26 25.35 20.86
CA PHE A 124 -12.07 25.73 19.69
C PHE A 124 -13.54 25.33 19.87
N ASP A 125 -14.44 26.08 19.24
CA ASP A 125 -15.88 25.78 19.24
C ASP A 125 -16.20 24.69 18.21
N LEU A 126 -15.47 24.73 17.09
CA LEU A 126 -15.61 23.80 15.97
C LEU A 126 -14.23 23.36 15.49
N VAL A 127 -14.01 22.05 15.37
CA VAL A 127 -12.81 21.46 14.77
C VAL A 127 -13.24 20.70 13.52
N VAL A 128 -12.56 20.93 12.41
CA VAL A 128 -12.80 20.28 11.12
C VAL A 128 -11.55 19.49 10.72
N ILE A 129 -11.76 18.25 10.32
CA ILE A 129 -10.73 17.33 9.82
C ILE A 129 -11.26 16.81 8.49
N SER A 130 -10.70 17.19 7.35
CA SER A 130 -11.31 16.87 6.05
C SER A 130 -10.73 15.64 5.35
N ASP A 131 -9.44 15.35 5.54
CA ASP A 131 -8.79 14.15 5.00
C ASP A 131 -7.44 13.89 5.69
N CYS A 132 -7.48 13.56 6.99
CA CYS A 132 -6.26 13.19 7.71
C CYS A 132 -5.84 11.76 7.42
N VAL A 133 -4.53 11.50 7.53
CA VAL A 133 -3.97 10.16 7.33
C VAL A 133 -3.99 9.38 8.64
N TYR A 134 -4.64 8.22 8.60
CA TYR A 134 -4.83 7.34 9.75
C TYR A 134 -3.77 6.23 9.76
N PHE A 135 -2.50 6.61 9.94
CA PHE A 135 -1.44 5.64 10.24
C PHE A 135 -1.49 5.27 11.72
N PRO A 136 -1.43 3.97 12.09
CA PRO A 136 -1.51 3.54 13.49
C PRO A 136 -0.55 4.24 14.44
N GLU A 137 0.65 4.57 13.96
CA GLU A 137 1.70 5.24 14.72
C GLU A 137 1.37 6.71 15.06
N LEU A 138 0.37 7.30 14.39
CA LEU A 138 -0.06 8.69 14.60
C LEU A 138 -1.36 8.81 15.42
N PHE A 139 -2.02 7.71 15.76
CA PHE A 139 -3.31 7.72 16.46
C PHE A 139 -3.22 8.40 17.81
N ASP A 140 -2.21 8.08 18.61
CA ASP A 140 -1.99 8.67 19.93
C ASP A 140 -1.75 10.18 19.84
N LEU A 141 -0.95 10.61 18.86
CA LEU A 141 -0.62 12.02 18.67
C LEU A 141 -1.86 12.81 18.24
N LEU A 142 -2.64 12.30 17.29
CA LEU A 142 -3.88 12.94 16.85
C LEU A 142 -4.91 13.02 17.99
N LEU A 143 -5.12 11.92 18.71
CA LEU A 143 -6.05 11.87 19.83
C LEU A 143 -5.62 12.81 20.96
N SER A 144 -4.34 12.80 21.35
CA SER A 144 -3.80 13.71 22.35
C SER A 144 -4.04 15.17 21.98
N THR A 145 -3.84 15.52 20.71
CA THR A 145 -4.14 16.86 20.19
C THR A 145 -5.60 17.22 20.35
N LEU A 146 -6.51 16.32 19.94
CA LEU A 146 -7.95 16.55 20.05
C LEU A 146 -8.40 16.70 21.51
N LEU A 147 -7.85 15.92 22.43
CA LEU A 147 -8.14 16.06 23.87
C LEU A 147 -7.71 17.42 24.43
N ASP A 148 -6.59 17.95 23.95
CA ASP A 148 -6.01 19.23 24.36
C ASP A 148 -6.72 20.44 23.76
N ILE A 149 -7.26 20.36 22.55
CA ILE A 149 -7.90 21.49 21.86
C ILE A 149 -9.44 21.44 21.93
N CYS A 150 -10.03 20.30 22.29
CA CYS A 150 -11.48 20.15 22.44
C CYS A 150 -11.91 20.15 23.91
N ASP A 151 -13.10 20.67 24.16
CA ASP A 151 -13.86 20.48 25.39
C ASP A 151 -15.24 19.87 25.08
N MET A 152 -16.11 19.80 26.08
CA MET A 152 -17.47 19.24 25.96
C MET A 152 -18.40 20.05 25.05
N SER A 153 -18.08 21.33 24.84
CA SER A 153 -18.84 22.24 23.97
C SER A 153 -18.35 22.22 22.52
N THR A 154 -17.08 21.84 22.31
CA THR A 154 -16.47 21.68 21.00
C THR A 154 -17.20 20.63 20.17
N ARG A 155 -17.50 20.97 18.91
CA ARG A 155 -17.96 20.02 17.90
C ARG A 155 -16.82 19.67 16.98
N VAL A 156 -16.64 18.38 16.69
CA VAL A 156 -15.62 17.89 15.75
C VAL A 156 -16.32 17.33 14.52
N VAL A 157 -15.96 17.79 13.34
CA VAL A 157 -16.48 17.31 12.05
C VAL A 157 -15.34 16.62 11.31
N ILE A 158 -15.51 15.34 11.03
CA ILE A 158 -14.46 14.49 10.45
C ILE A 158 -14.93 13.92 9.11
N GLY A 159 -14.29 14.36 8.03
CA GLY A 159 -14.28 13.67 6.74
C GLY A 159 -13.38 12.45 6.84
N TYR A 160 -14.00 11.27 6.79
CA TYR A 160 -13.33 9.99 6.89
C TYR A 160 -13.47 9.22 5.60
N LYS A 161 -12.32 8.96 4.98
CA LYS A 161 -12.18 8.04 3.87
C LYS A 161 -11.54 6.75 4.39
N CYS A 162 -12.30 5.66 4.38
CA CYS A 162 -11.79 4.34 4.76
C CYS A 162 -10.75 3.88 3.74
N ARG A 163 -9.48 3.70 4.17
CA ARG A 163 -8.40 3.16 3.33
C ARG A 163 -8.13 1.70 3.67
N SER A 164 -8.13 1.37 4.96
CA SER A 164 -7.95 0.02 5.47
C SER A 164 -8.69 -0.17 6.80
N LEU A 165 -9.95 -0.62 6.73
CA LEU A 165 -10.79 -0.76 7.93
C LEU A 165 -10.12 -1.57 9.05
N GLU A 166 -9.44 -2.68 8.73
CA GLU A 166 -8.72 -3.53 9.68
C GLU A 166 -7.69 -2.77 10.53
N LYS A 167 -7.03 -1.76 9.94
CA LYS A 167 -6.00 -0.94 10.63
C LYS A 167 -6.60 0.26 11.34
N GLU A 168 -7.73 0.76 10.86
CA GLU A 168 -8.35 2.01 11.30
C GLU A 168 -9.45 1.76 12.35
N ILE A 169 -9.99 0.54 12.43
CA ILE A 169 -11.08 0.18 13.34
C ILE A 169 -10.71 0.37 14.81
N GLY A 170 -9.47 0.04 15.20
CA GLY A 170 -8.97 0.26 16.55
C GLY A 170 -8.95 1.75 16.92
N PHE A 171 -8.58 2.63 15.99
CA PHE A 171 -8.67 4.09 16.22
C PHE A 171 -10.10 4.49 16.55
N TRP A 172 -11.08 4.07 15.75
CA TRP A 172 -12.46 4.49 15.93
C TRP A 172 -13.13 3.90 17.18
N GLN A 173 -12.83 2.64 17.53
CA GLN A 173 -13.46 1.95 18.66
C GLN A 173 -12.75 2.22 19.99
N ASP A 174 -11.42 2.07 20.03
CA ASP A 174 -10.68 1.98 21.29
C ASP A 174 -9.97 3.29 21.65
N TYR A 175 -9.51 4.04 20.66
CA TYR A 175 -8.84 5.33 20.87
C TYR A 175 -9.85 6.46 20.85
N PHE A 176 -10.40 6.81 19.69
CA PHE A 176 -11.32 7.92 19.51
C PHE A 176 -12.66 7.70 20.24
N GLY A 177 -13.29 6.53 20.05
CA GLY A 177 -14.61 6.22 20.64
C GLY A 177 -14.67 6.21 22.17
N ARG A 178 -13.52 5.95 22.82
CA ARG A 178 -13.36 6.05 24.27
C ARG A 178 -13.55 7.47 24.79
N TYR A 179 -13.06 8.47 24.07
CA TYR A 179 -13.06 9.87 24.52
C TYR A 179 -14.11 10.73 23.82
N PHE A 180 -14.56 10.31 22.65
CA PHE A 180 -15.52 11.05 21.84
C PHE A 180 -16.72 10.14 21.52
N GLU A 181 -17.91 10.67 21.74
CA GLU A 181 -19.11 10.15 21.11
C GLU A 181 -19.16 10.68 19.69
N TYR A 182 -19.42 9.81 18.71
CA TYR A 182 -19.45 10.20 17.30
C TYR A 182 -20.53 9.45 16.54
N GLU A 183 -21.08 10.09 15.51
CA GLU A 183 -22.13 9.51 14.67
C GLU A 183 -21.92 9.85 13.18
N PRO A 184 -22.22 8.93 12.25
CA PRO A 184 -22.19 9.21 10.82
C PRO A 184 -23.41 10.06 10.43
N VAL A 185 -23.15 11.23 9.84
CA VAL A 185 -24.22 12.17 9.45
C VAL A 185 -24.43 12.21 7.95
N ARG A 186 -23.39 11.94 7.17
CA ARG A 186 -23.47 11.85 5.71
C ARG A 186 -22.52 10.78 5.18
N LYS A 187 -22.93 10.16 4.07
CA LYS A 187 -22.10 9.32 3.22
C LYS A 187 -22.23 9.85 1.79
N LEU A 188 -21.11 10.09 1.14
CA LEU A 188 -21.07 10.38 -0.29
C LEU A 188 -21.37 9.09 -1.04
N ILE A 189 -22.46 9.07 -1.82
CA ILE A 189 -22.80 7.96 -2.71
C ILE A 189 -22.72 8.50 -4.13
N THR A 190 -21.69 8.10 -4.87
CA THR A 190 -21.61 8.35 -6.30
C THR A 190 -22.76 7.63 -6.99
N THR A 191 -23.80 8.38 -7.38
CA THR A 191 -24.88 7.84 -8.19
C THR A 191 -24.44 7.73 -9.65
N GLU A 192 -24.79 6.63 -10.32
CA GLU A 192 -24.37 6.31 -11.71
C GLU A 192 -24.85 7.32 -12.78
N LYS A 193 -25.54 8.40 -12.41
CA LYS A 193 -26.15 9.36 -13.35
C LYS A 193 -25.88 10.83 -12.96
N GLY A 194 -24.65 11.27 -13.21
CA GLY A 194 -24.40 12.54 -13.89
C GLY A 194 -24.14 13.78 -13.03
N ASP A 195 -22.88 13.95 -12.64
CA ASP A 195 -22.11 15.17 -12.90
C ASP A 195 -20.63 14.81 -13.19
N LYS A 196 -20.33 14.71 -14.50
CA LYS A 196 -19.07 14.18 -15.05
C LYS A 196 -17.90 15.18 -15.06
N GLU A 197 -17.96 16.30 -14.34
CA GLU A 197 -16.91 17.33 -14.45
C GLU A 197 -15.92 17.39 -13.28
N LEU A 198 -16.25 16.89 -12.08
CA LEU A 198 -15.28 16.84 -10.95
C LEU A 198 -14.94 15.42 -10.45
N GLY A 199 -15.86 14.46 -10.59
CA GLY A 199 -15.66 13.09 -10.08
C GLY A 199 -14.63 12.25 -10.84
N GLU A 200 -14.28 12.61 -12.08
CA GLU A 200 -13.31 11.86 -12.90
C GLU A 200 -11.84 12.04 -12.43
N PHE A 201 -11.54 12.99 -11.53
CA PHE A 201 -10.18 13.24 -11.04
C PHE A 201 -9.80 12.44 -9.77
N LEU A 202 -10.77 11.91 -9.01
CA LEU A 202 -10.55 11.34 -7.68
C LEU A 202 -10.93 9.85 -7.51
N GLY A 203 -11.27 9.13 -8.58
CA GLY A 203 -11.50 7.69 -8.51
C GLY A 203 -12.89 7.32 -8.00
N GLU A 204 -13.68 6.69 -8.86
CA GLU A 204 -14.99 6.15 -8.49
C GLU A 204 -14.80 4.85 -7.68
N GLU A 205 -14.63 4.97 -6.35
CA GLU A 205 -15.05 3.99 -5.33
C GLU A 205 -14.81 4.50 -3.89
N GLU A 206 -14.85 5.82 -3.68
CA GLU A 206 -14.52 6.40 -2.39
C GLU A 206 -15.79 6.64 -1.56
N GLN A 207 -16.11 5.72 -0.66
CA GLN A 207 -17.10 6.00 0.38
C GLN A 207 -16.48 6.97 1.39
N LEU A 208 -16.73 8.27 1.18
CA LEU A 208 -16.41 9.31 2.15
C LEU A 208 -17.56 9.41 3.16
N PHE A 209 -17.24 9.25 4.43
CA PHE A 209 -18.13 9.45 5.55
C PHE A 209 -17.86 10.82 6.18
N VAL A 210 -18.92 11.48 6.64
CA VAL A 210 -18.79 12.64 7.52
C VAL A 210 -19.30 12.22 8.89
N PHE A 211 -18.41 12.26 9.87
CA PHE A 211 -18.74 12.06 11.27
C PHE A 211 -18.86 13.40 11.97
N ILE A 212 -19.79 13.47 12.93
CA ILE A 212 -19.84 14.53 13.93
C ILE A 212 -19.54 13.89 15.26
N ALA A 213 -18.64 14.51 16.03
CA ALA A 213 -18.22 14.02 17.32
C ALA A 213 -18.25 15.11 18.40
N THR A 214 -18.44 14.66 19.64
CA THR A 214 -18.35 15.45 20.87
C THR A 214 -17.56 14.69 21.91
N LYS A 215 -16.77 15.42 22.69
CA LYS A 215 -16.05 14.83 23.82
C LYS A 215 -17.05 14.25 24.83
N ARG A 216 -16.75 13.08 25.39
CA ARG A 216 -17.56 12.43 26.44
C ARG A 216 -17.29 13.06 27.81
N PRO A 217 -18.29 13.07 28.72
CA PRO A 217 -18.05 13.41 30.12
C PRO A 217 -17.08 12.41 30.76
N GLN A 218 -16.30 12.85 31.75
CA GLN A 218 -15.32 12.02 32.44
C GLN A 218 -15.94 10.73 33.02
N ASP A 219 -17.14 10.84 33.59
CA ASP A 219 -17.85 9.71 34.20
C ASP A 219 -18.21 8.60 33.18
N GLU A 220 -18.49 8.99 31.93
CA GLU A 220 -18.77 8.03 30.86
C GLU A 220 -17.50 7.37 30.33
N MET A 221 -16.39 8.13 30.27
CA MET A 221 -15.08 7.62 29.86
C MET A 221 -14.57 6.52 30.79
N ASP A 222 -14.82 6.65 32.08
CA ASP A 222 -14.42 5.66 33.09
C ASP A 222 -15.30 4.39 33.04
N SER A 223 -16.49 4.47 32.43
CA SER A 223 -17.44 3.37 32.25
C SER A 223 -17.40 2.70 30.87
N PHE A 224 -16.54 3.19 29.97
CA PHE A 224 -16.48 2.73 28.58
C PHE A 224 -16.04 1.26 28.49
N GLN A 225 -16.88 0.42 27.89
CA GLN A 225 -16.55 -0.98 27.61
C GLN A 225 -15.95 -1.08 26.21
N PHE A 226 -14.75 -1.63 26.11
CA PHE A 226 -14.10 -1.90 24.83
C PHE A 226 -14.99 -2.79 23.95
N GLY A 227 -14.99 -2.54 22.63
CA GLY A 227 -15.52 -3.49 21.66
C GLY A 227 -14.81 -4.83 21.83
N GLN A 228 -15.49 -5.96 21.53
CA GLN A 228 -14.97 -7.31 21.79
C GLN A 228 -13.45 -7.39 21.55
N PRO A 229 -12.65 -7.62 22.61
CA PRO A 229 -11.23 -7.39 22.54
C PRO A 229 -10.62 -8.42 21.59
N ASP A 230 -9.89 -7.91 20.59
CA ASP A 230 -8.89 -8.71 19.92
C ASP A 230 -7.95 -9.27 21.01
N GLU A 231 -7.49 -10.52 20.88
CA GLU A 231 -6.68 -11.21 21.90
C GLU A 231 -5.47 -10.36 22.33
N TYR A 232 -4.99 -9.53 21.39
CA TYR A 232 -3.98 -8.51 21.58
C TYR A 232 -4.37 -7.39 22.57
N THR A 233 -5.56 -6.81 22.43
CA THR A 233 -6.06 -5.72 23.29
C THR A 233 -6.32 -6.23 24.71
N GLN A 234 -6.81 -7.47 24.84
CA GLN A 234 -6.96 -8.10 26.14
C GLN A 234 -5.60 -8.29 26.81
N LEU A 235 -4.60 -8.77 26.07
CA LEU A 235 -3.24 -8.96 26.59
C LEU A 235 -2.57 -7.65 27.02
N LEU A 236 -2.79 -6.56 26.28
CA LEU A 236 -2.31 -5.23 26.64
C LEU A 236 -3.01 -4.67 27.88
N THR A 237 -4.32 -4.93 28.02
CA THR A 237 -5.09 -4.52 29.20
C THR A 237 -4.60 -5.27 30.43
N GLU A 238 -4.39 -6.58 30.33
CA GLU A 238 -3.85 -7.40 31.42
C GLU A 238 -2.42 -6.97 31.82
N LEU A 239 -1.58 -6.59 30.85
CA LEU A 239 -0.25 -6.03 31.12
C LEU A 239 -0.36 -4.70 31.86
N HIS A 240 -1.24 -3.81 31.41
CA HIS A 240 -1.43 -2.50 32.02
C HIS A 240 -1.93 -2.60 33.46
N GLU A 241 -2.91 -3.47 33.72
CA GLU A 241 -3.40 -3.75 35.08
C GLU A 241 -2.31 -4.32 35.99
N ALA A 242 -1.53 -5.28 35.50
CA ALA A 242 -0.41 -5.86 36.23
C ALA A 242 0.66 -4.81 36.55
N TYR A 243 1.00 -3.96 35.57
CA TYR A 243 1.96 -2.87 35.73
C TYR A 243 1.51 -1.83 36.77
N CYS A 244 0.25 -1.39 36.70
CA CYS A 244 -0.30 -0.43 37.66
C CYS A 244 -0.32 -0.98 39.09
N LYS A 245 -0.51 -2.29 39.24
CA LYS A 245 -0.52 -2.97 40.54
C LYS A 245 0.88 -3.15 41.12
N ASP A 246 1.83 -3.61 40.31
CA ASP A 246 3.15 -4.02 40.80
C ASP A 246 4.19 -2.89 40.79
N GLN A 247 3.93 -1.80 40.03
CA GLN A 247 4.79 -0.62 39.90
C GLN A 247 6.31 -0.94 39.83
N PRO A 248 6.75 -1.72 38.83
CA PRO A 248 8.13 -2.18 38.74
C PRO A 248 9.10 -1.05 38.34
N GLU A 249 10.31 -1.05 38.92
CA GLU A 249 11.37 -0.10 38.56
C GLU A 249 11.93 -0.37 37.14
N ASP A 250 12.07 -1.64 36.75
CA ASP A 250 12.53 -2.04 35.41
C ASP A 250 11.33 -2.47 34.54
N VAL A 251 10.79 -1.49 33.83
CA VAL A 251 9.62 -1.66 32.96
C VAL A 251 9.88 -2.67 31.84
N LEU A 252 11.06 -2.65 31.23
CA LEU A 252 11.37 -3.50 30.08
C LEU A 252 11.53 -4.97 30.49
N GLN A 253 12.24 -5.23 31.60
CA GLN A 253 12.37 -6.58 32.13
C GLN A 253 11.02 -7.12 32.63
N TYR A 254 10.18 -6.26 33.23
CA TYR A 254 8.85 -6.64 33.68
C TYR A 254 7.93 -7.02 32.51
N CYS A 255 7.89 -6.22 31.44
CA CYS A 255 7.13 -6.56 30.23
C CYS A 255 7.62 -7.87 29.59
N SER A 256 8.94 -8.07 29.50
CA SER A 256 9.53 -9.32 29.00
C SER A 256 9.09 -10.54 29.82
N ASN A 257 9.12 -10.43 31.15
CA ASN A 257 8.68 -11.50 32.05
C ASN A 257 7.18 -11.79 31.92
N PHE A 258 6.35 -10.74 31.82
CA PHE A 258 4.91 -10.88 31.63
C PHE A 258 4.56 -11.67 30.37
N PHE A 259 5.14 -11.30 29.22
CA PHE A 259 4.87 -12.01 27.96
C PHE A 259 5.43 -13.43 27.93
N ASN A 260 6.61 -13.66 28.54
CA ASN A 260 7.16 -15.01 28.68
C ASN A 260 6.27 -15.90 29.57
N GLY A 261 5.69 -15.36 30.66
CA GLY A 261 4.75 -16.08 31.51
C GLY A 261 3.47 -16.48 30.77
N LYS A 262 2.90 -15.56 29.98
CA LYS A 262 1.72 -15.84 29.13
C LYS A 262 2.02 -16.92 28.08
N LEU A 263 3.21 -16.89 27.49
CA LEU A 263 3.66 -17.91 26.55
C LEU A 263 3.81 -19.29 27.21
N GLU A 264 4.29 -19.35 28.46
CA GLU A 264 4.38 -20.60 29.23
C GLU A 264 2.99 -21.16 29.59
N GLU A 265 2.04 -20.31 29.98
CA GLU A 265 0.65 -20.72 30.23
C GLU A 265 0.02 -21.35 28.98
N GLN A 266 0.18 -20.70 27.82
CA GLN A 266 -0.30 -21.23 26.54
C GLN A 266 0.35 -22.57 26.19
N ARG A 267 1.66 -22.71 26.40
CA ARG A 267 2.38 -23.99 26.21
C ARG A 267 1.86 -25.08 27.14
N MET A 268 1.56 -24.76 28.41
CA MET A 268 0.97 -25.72 29.34
C MET A 268 -0.43 -26.15 28.93
N MET A 269 -1.27 -25.23 28.46
CA MET A 269 -2.60 -25.57 27.94
C MET A 269 -2.51 -26.48 26.71
N TYR A 270 -1.58 -26.20 25.79
CA TYR A 270 -1.33 -27.01 24.61
C TYR A 270 -0.86 -28.43 24.96
N LEU A 271 0.09 -28.55 25.90
CA LEU A 271 0.58 -29.84 26.40
C LEU A 271 -0.52 -30.64 27.10
N ARG A 272 -1.41 -29.97 27.85
CA ARG A 272 -2.54 -30.60 28.54
C ARG A 272 -3.60 -31.11 27.55
N GLN A 273 -3.79 -30.45 26.41
CA GLN A 273 -4.66 -30.94 25.33
C GLN A 273 -4.06 -32.14 24.56
N HIS A 274 -2.73 -32.27 24.52
CA HIS A 274 -2.04 -33.33 23.77
C HIS A 274 -1.62 -34.53 24.63
N GLN A 275 -1.98 -34.56 25.91
CA GLN A 275 -1.76 -35.69 26.82
C GLN A 275 -2.94 -36.69 26.76
N ASN A 276 -3.22 -37.25 25.58
CA ASN A 276 -3.86 -38.56 25.47
C ASN A 276 -3.55 -39.25 24.12
N PRO A 277 -2.43 -39.98 24.06
CA PRO A 277 -2.34 -41.17 23.23
C PRO A 277 -1.82 -42.38 24.04
N PHE A 278 -2.66 -43.42 24.15
CA PHE A 278 -2.29 -44.83 24.32
C PHE A 278 -1.48 -45.29 25.55
N LEU A 279 -2.19 -45.84 26.55
CA LEU A 279 -1.81 -46.96 27.42
C LEU A 279 -3.10 -47.72 27.76
N GLU A 280 -3.22 -49.04 27.79
CA GLU A 280 -2.60 -50.19 27.14
C GLU A 280 -3.53 -51.37 27.51
N THR A 281 -3.59 -52.39 26.67
CA THR A 281 -4.01 -53.78 26.98
C THR A 281 -5.47 -54.11 27.32
N GLU A 282 -5.94 -55.14 26.60
CA GLU A 282 -7.17 -55.91 26.77
C GLU A 282 -7.60 -56.15 28.22
N ARG A 283 -8.87 -55.84 28.53
CA ARG A 283 -9.66 -56.66 29.47
C ARG A 283 -11.03 -57.00 28.91
N HIS A 284 -11.32 -58.27 29.11
CA HIS A 284 -12.37 -59.14 28.60
C HIS A 284 -13.79 -58.74 29.10
N PRO A 285 -14.87 -59.07 28.35
CA PRO A 285 -16.25 -58.92 28.80
C PRO A 285 -16.51 -59.84 30.00
N LEU A 286 -17.06 -59.30 31.09
CA LEU A 286 -17.57 -59.92 32.35
C LEU A 286 -17.03 -59.23 33.61
N ALA A 287 -17.25 -57.93 33.74
CA ALA A 287 -17.16 -57.25 35.04
C ALA A 287 -18.45 -56.43 35.25
N ASP A 288 -19.53 -57.14 35.54
CA ASP A 288 -20.70 -56.59 36.23
C ASP A 288 -20.32 -56.29 37.68
N THR A 289 -20.76 -55.14 38.21
CA THR A 289 -21.62 -55.01 39.43
C THR A 289 -21.73 -53.54 39.87
N ASP A 290 -22.97 -53.03 39.81
CA ASP A 290 -23.73 -52.27 40.81
C ASP A 290 -23.06 -51.12 41.61
N ASP A 291 -23.60 -49.88 41.52
CA ASP A 291 -24.66 -49.37 42.43
C ASP A 291 -24.90 -47.83 42.29
N PHE A 292 -26.07 -47.43 41.73
CA PHE A 292 -27.05 -46.36 42.10
C PHE A 292 -26.66 -44.89 42.49
N PRO A 293 -27.57 -43.88 42.50
CA PRO A 293 -28.50 -43.41 41.44
C PRO A 293 -28.87 -41.87 41.42
N THR A 294 -29.48 -41.44 40.30
CA THR A 294 -30.61 -40.47 40.12
C THR A 294 -30.54 -38.98 40.53
N ARG A 295 -30.82 -38.10 39.54
CA ARG A 295 -32.09 -37.32 39.37
C ARG A 295 -32.04 -36.55 38.03
N ASP A 296 -32.80 -36.99 37.00
CA ASP A 296 -34.09 -36.41 36.50
C ASP A 296 -34.05 -34.88 36.27
N ARG A 297 -34.45 -34.27 35.14
CA ARG A 297 -35.39 -34.64 34.06
C ARG A 297 -35.35 -33.54 32.97
N THR A 298 -35.12 -33.90 31.69
CA THR A 298 -36.04 -33.91 30.52
C THR A 298 -36.56 -32.60 29.92
N TYR A 299 -36.36 -32.51 28.59
CA TYR A 299 -37.26 -32.17 27.45
C TYR A 299 -36.58 -31.14 26.53
N SER A 300 -36.69 -31.16 25.20
CA SER A 300 -36.97 -32.14 24.13
C SER A 300 -36.91 -31.32 22.84
N SER A 301 -36.28 -31.86 21.81
CA SER A 301 -36.35 -31.41 20.42
C SER A 301 -37.79 -31.39 19.88
N PHE A 302 -38.03 -30.63 18.79
CA PHE A 302 -38.73 -31.14 17.59
C PHE A 302 -38.51 -30.22 16.37
N THR A 303 -38.08 -30.86 15.28
CA THR A 303 -38.05 -30.39 13.88
C THR A 303 -39.44 -30.60 13.24
N ILE A 304 -39.77 -29.90 12.14
CA ILE A 304 -40.39 -30.45 10.90
C ILE A 304 -40.57 -29.33 9.84
N ASN A 305 -40.17 -29.67 8.60
CA ASN A 305 -40.37 -28.97 7.32
C ASN A 305 -41.85 -28.95 6.89
N THR A 306 -42.29 -28.02 6.01
CA THR A 306 -43.10 -28.35 4.80
C THR A 306 -43.07 -27.20 3.77
N THR A 307 -43.03 -27.59 2.49
CA THR A 307 -43.05 -26.87 1.21
C THR A 307 -44.44 -26.42 0.73
N THR A 308 -44.54 -25.45 -0.20
CA THR A 308 -45.55 -25.45 -1.31
C THR A 308 -45.25 -24.45 -2.46
N THR A 309 -45.27 -25.01 -3.67
CA THR A 309 -45.47 -24.58 -5.08
C THR A 309 -46.60 -23.53 -5.33
N SER A 310 -46.83 -22.82 -6.44
CA SER A 310 -46.28 -22.52 -7.80
C SER A 310 -47.35 -21.69 -8.59
N ILE A 311 -47.01 -21.06 -9.74
CA ILE A 311 -47.83 -20.84 -11.00
C ILE A 311 -47.99 -19.38 -11.54
N ASP A 312 -47.53 -19.23 -12.82
CA ASP A 312 -47.93 -18.44 -14.03
C ASP A 312 -48.34 -16.95 -13.95
N GLY A 313 -48.09 -16.03 -14.89
CA GLY A 313 -47.69 -16.05 -16.31
C GLY A 313 -48.57 -15.02 -17.09
N GLU A 314 -47.97 -14.14 -17.92
CA GLU A 314 -48.48 -13.58 -19.22
C GLU A 314 -47.97 -12.16 -19.60
N LEU A 315 -47.62 -12.05 -20.89
CA LEU A 315 -47.16 -10.93 -21.74
C LEU A 315 -48.40 -10.10 -22.21
N GLU A 316 -48.40 -8.93 -22.86
CA GLU A 316 -47.64 -8.38 -23.99
C GLU A 316 -48.23 -6.96 -24.31
N ASP A 317 -47.49 -5.99 -24.88
CA ASP A 317 -48.01 -5.13 -25.97
C ASP A 317 -46.95 -4.22 -26.65
N ASN A 318 -47.02 -4.19 -27.98
CA ASN A 318 -46.15 -3.52 -28.96
C ASN A 318 -46.59 -2.09 -29.31
N PHE A 319 -45.65 -1.17 -29.59
CA PHE A 319 -45.81 -0.17 -30.68
C PHE A 319 -44.46 0.39 -31.15
N SER A 320 -44.21 0.29 -32.46
CA SER A 320 -43.02 0.77 -33.17
C SER A 320 -43.19 2.20 -33.67
N THR A 321 -42.11 3.00 -33.74
CA THR A 321 -41.90 4.08 -34.75
C THR A 321 -40.48 4.64 -34.61
N GLU A 322 -39.57 4.25 -35.51
CA GLU A 322 -38.26 4.91 -35.67
C GLU A 322 -38.35 6.14 -36.59
N PRO A 323 -37.47 7.14 -36.37
CA PRO A 323 -36.82 7.82 -37.49
C PRO A 323 -35.27 7.87 -37.34
N LEU A 324 -34.61 7.19 -38.28
CA LEU A 324 -33.35 7.54 -38.98
C LEU A 324 -32.21 8.19 -38.17
N PHE A 325 -31.27 7.37 -37.70
CA PHE A 325 -29.93 7.80 -37.25
C PHE A 325 -28.96 7.94 -38.44
N MET A 326 -28.35 9.11 -38.61
CA MET A 326 -27.09 9.25 -39.37
C MET A 326 -25.93 8.69 -38.51
N PRO A 327 -24.97 7.94 -39.08
CA PRO A 327 -23.83 7.46 -38.30
C PRO A 327 -22.85 8.60 -38.05
N SER A 328 -22.82 9.09 -36.81
CA SER A 328 -21.75 9.96 -36.30
C SER A 328 -20.51 9.10 -35.96
N PRO A 329 -19.29 9.67 -36.07
CA PRO A 329 -18.04 8.94 -36.14
C PRO A 329 -17.75 8.14 -34.86
N ASN A 330 -17.16 6.94 -35.02
CA ASN A 330 -16.74 6.04 -33.96
C ASN A 330 -15.85 6.75 -32.92
N TYR A 331 -16.46 7.26 -31.85
CA TYR A 331 -15.79 7.55 -30.58
C TYR A 331 -15.57 6.22 -29.85
N ASN A 332 -14.53 5.48 -30.25
CA ASN A 332 -14.11 4.28 -29.55
C ASN A 332 -13.62 4.62 -28.13
N ASN A 333 -14.19 3.90 -27.15
CA ASN A 333 -13.73 3.64 -25.79
C ASN A 333 -13.66 4.79 -24.77
N ARG A 334 -14.79 5.06 -24.10
CA ARG A 334 -14.84 5.58 -22.71
C ARG A 334 -15.29 4.48 -21.74
N GLY A 335 -14.59 3.34 -21.73
CA GLY A 335 -14.79 2.27 -20.76
C GLY A 335 -14.04 2.56 -19.45
N ARG A 336 -14.67 2.31 -18.30
CA ARG A 336 -14.06 2.43 -16.96
C ARG A 336 -12.93 1.38 -16.80
N ARG A 337 -11.81 1.78 -16.19
CA ARG A 337 -10.70 0.86 -15.87
C ARG A 337 -11.08 0.07 -14.63
N THR A 338 -11.20 -1.25 -14.75
CA THR A 338 -11.49 -2.17 -13.64
C THR A 338 -10.22 -2.48 -12.86
N SER A 339 -10.32 -2.55 -11.54
CA SER A 339 -9.22 -3.04 -10.68
C SER A 339 -8.91 -4.50 -10.99
N VAL A 340 -7.63 -4.85 -11.00
CA VAL A 340 -7.15 -6.22 -11.16
C VAL A 340 -6.22 -6.56 -10.01
N SER A 341 -6.43 -7.73 -9.41
CA SER A 341 -5.57 -8.25 -8.35
C SER A 341 -5.06 -9.64 -8.74
N ALA A 342 -3.96 -10.04 -8.12
CA ALA A 342 -3.39 -11.37 -8.24
C ALA A 342 -3.35 -12.02 -6.85
N GLU A 343 -3.01 -13.30 -6.81
CA GLU A 343 -2.88 -14.03 -5.55
C GLU A 343 -1.78 -13.40 -4.66
N SER A 344 -2.07 -13.30 -3.37
CA SER A 344 -1.10 -12.93 -2.34
C SER A 344 -0.09 -14.06 -2.18
N MET A 345 1.20 -13.75 -2.29
CA MET A 345 2.28 -14.70 -2.05
C MET A 345 3.28 -14.11 -1.06
N ALA A 346 3.77 -14.95 -0.16
CA ALA A 346 4.90 -14.62 0.71
C ALA A 346 6.18 -15.23 0.12
N PRO A 347 7.33 -14.55 0.21
CA PRO A 347 8.60 -15.13 -0.21
C PRO A 347 8.91 -16.37 0.64
N ALA A 348 9.11 -17.53 0.00
CA ALA A 348 9.30 -18.82 0.67
C ALA A 348 10.65 -18.95 1.41
N GLY A 349 11.50 -17.93 1.39
CA GLY A 349 12.81 -17.99 2.04
C GLY A 349 13.77 -18.95 1.30
N ASN A 350 14.41 -19.86 2.03
CA ASN A 350 15.45 -20.77 1.50
C ASN A 350 14.89 -22.07 0.92
N ASP A 351 13.58 -22.32 0.98
CA ASP A 351 12.96 -23.61 0.62
C ASP A 351 12.43 -23.66 -0.83
N PHE A 352 12.71 -22.63 -1.64
CA PHE A 352 12.32 -22.66 -3.05
C PHE A 352 13.23 -23.54 -3.89
N VAL A 353 12.61 -24.54 -4.51
CA VAL A 353 13.28 -25.38 -5.49
C VAL A 353 13.02 -24.81 -6.88
N LYS A 354 14.07 -24.26 -7.50
CA LYS A 354 14.01 -23.80 -8.89
C LYS A 354 13.52 -24.94 -9.79
N LYS A 355 12.41 -24.72 -10.48
CA LYS A 355 11.85 -25.69 -11.43
C LYS A 355 12.71 -25.70 -12.69
N VAL A 356 13.48 -26.77 -12.89
CA VAL A 356 14.33 -26.94 -14.07
C VAL A 356 13.78 -28.09 -14.91
N ILE A 357 13.27 -27.74 -16.09
CA ILE A 357 12.79 -28.72 -17.06
C ILE A 357 13.86 -28.85 -18.15
N PRO A 358 14.36 -30.07 -18.41
CA PRO A 358 15.43 -30.28 -19.39
C PRO A 358 14.95 -29.90 -20.80
N LYS A 359 15.78 -29.13 -21.50
CA LYS A 359 15.55 -28.64 -22.87
C LYS A 359 16.85 -28.72 -23.66
N THR A 360 16.76 -28.87 -24.98
CA THR A 360 17.95 -28.79 -25.84
C THR A 360 18.45 -27.35 -25.93
N GLU A 361 19.73 -27.16 -26.26
CA GLU A 361 20.32 -25.82 -26.45
C GLU A 361 19.56 -25.02 -27.51
N SER A 362 19.16 -25.67 -28.60
CA SER A 362 18.38 -25.04 -29.67
C SER A 362 16.99 -24.58 -29.23
N GLU A 363 16.33 -25.32 -28.32
CA GLU A 363 15.03 -24.95 -27.77
C GLU A 363 15.19 -23.78 -26.80
N MET A 364 16.22 -23.80 -25.95
CA MET A 364 16.51 -22.70 -25.03
C MET A 364 16.79 -21.38 -25.76
N GLU A 365 17.54 -21.42 -26.86
CA GLU A 365 17.83 -20.23 -27.67
C GLU A 365 16.55 -19.65 -28.29
N ARG A 366 15.69 -20.50 -28.89
CA ARG A 366 14.40 -20.06 -29.45
C ARG A 366 13.47 -19.46 -28.40
N ILE A 367 13.39 -20.08 -27.22
CA ILE A 367 12.58 -19.55 -26.11
C ILE A 367 13.17 -18.21 -25.65
N LYS A 368 14.49 -18.10 -25.49
CA LYS A 368 15.16 -16.89 -25.04
C LYS A 368 14.90 -15.71 -26.00
N ASP A 369 14.99 -15.95 -27.31
CA ASP A 369 14.68 -14.94 -28.33
C ASP A 369 13.21 -14.51 -28.31
N SER A 370 12.30 -15.47 -28.09
CA SER A 370 10.85 -15.20 -28.01
C SER A 370 10.47 -14.42 -26.75
N VAL A 371 11.11 -14.74 -25.61
CA VAL A 371 10.92 -14.08 -24.32
C VAL A 371 11.53 -12.67 -24.32
N GLY A 372 12.72 -12.48 -24.91
CA GLY A 372 13.44 -11.20 -24.88
C GLY A 372 12.69 -10.03 -25.53
N ASN A 373 11.85 -10.32 -26.54
CA ASN A 373 11.03 -9.31 -27.20
C ASN A 373 9.73 -8.96 -26.47
N ASN A 374 9.36 -9.73 -25.44
CA ASN A 374 8.12 -9.53 -24.71
C ASN A 374 8.28 -8.49 -23.58
N PHE A 375 7.30 -7.58 -23.46
CA PHE A 375 7.37 -6.44 -22.53
C PHE A 375 7.47 -6.84 -21.05
N LEU A 376 6.97 -8.02 -20.68
CA LEU A 376 7.06 -8.52 -19.31
C LEU A 376 8.46 -8.98 -18.93
N PHE A 377 9.25 -9.39 -19.91
CA PHE A 377 10.53 -10.03 -19.66
C PHE A 377 11.72 -9.14 -20.03
N LYS A 378 11.51 -8.07 -20.80
CA LYS A 378 12.57 -7.16 -21.25
C LYS A 378 13.42 -6.54 -20.13
N ASN A 379 12.83 -6.34 -18.94
CA ASN A 379 13.50 -5.72 -17.80
C ASN A 379 14.04 -6.75 -16.79
N LEU A 380 14.14 -8.02 -17.18
CA LEU A 380 14.68 -9.07 -16.33
C LEU A 380 16.20 -9.16 -16.49
N ASP A 381 16.90 -9.29 -15.36
CA ASP A 381 18.33 -9.59 -15.33
C ASP A 381 18.61 -10.95 -16.03
N GLU A 382 19.83 -11.17 -16.53
CA GLU A 382 20.16 -12.39 -17.31
C GLU A 382 19.87 -13.69 -16.55
N GLU A 383 20.07 -13.70 -15.23
CA GLU A 383 19.76 -14.85 -14.37
C GLU A 383 18.25 -15.12 -14.33
N HIS A 384 17.41 -14.08 -14.27
CA HIS A 384 15.96 -14.20 -14.27
C HIS A 384 15.44 -14.74 -15.60
N HIS A 385 16.04 -14.28 -16.71
CA HIS A 385 15.72 -14.82 -18.03
C HIS A 385 15.97 -16.32 -18.09
N GLN A 386 17.09 -16.78 -17.54
CA GLN A 386 17.42 -18.20 -17.53
C GLN A 386 16.47 -19.01 -16.64
N ASP A 387 16.13 -18.52 -15.45
CA ASP A 387 15.21 -19.20 -14.54
C ASP A 387 13.80 -19.33 -15.15
N VAL A 388 13.31 -18.30 -15.85
CA VAL A 388 12.06 -18.36 -16.61
C VAL A 388 12.11 -19.42 -17.70
N VAL A 389 13.17 -19.41 -18.53
CA VAL A 389 13.37 -20.41 -19.61
C VAL A 389 13.42 -21.83 -19.06
N ASN A 390 14.09 -22.02 -17.92
CA ASN A 390 14.19 -23.32 -17.24
C ASN A 390 12.83 -23.83 -16.75
N ALA A 391 11.97 -22.93 -16.26
CA ALA A 391 10.68 -23.26 -15.68
C ALA A 391 9.57 -23.59 -16.70
N MET A 392 9.74 -23.21 -17.98
CA MET A 392 8.71 -23.47 -19.00
C MET A 392 8.52 -24.96 -19.29
N VAL A 393 7.27 -25.40 -19.38
CA VAL A 393 6.85 -26.79 -19.61
C VAL A 393 6.48 -26.99 -21.07
N GLU A 394 6.87 -28.12 -21.66
CA GLU A 394 6.44 -28.49 -23.00
C GLU A 394 4.97 -28.94 -23.02
N MET A 395 4.20 -28.47 -24.00
CA MET A 395 2.82 -28.88 -24.23
C MET A 395 2.58 -29.09 -25.72
N THR A 396 2.03 -30.26 -26.06
CA THR A 396 1.60 -30.58 -27.43
C THR A 396 0.10 -30.31 -27.60
N VAL A 397 -0.25 -29.75 -28.75
CA VAL A 397 -1.62 -29.35 -29.09
C VAL A 397 -1.97 -29.94 -30.46
N GLU A 398 -3.03 -30.72 -30.51
CA GLU A 398 -3.55 -31.30 -31.75
C GLU A 398 -4.27 -30.24 -32.59
N LYS A 399 -4.30 -30.43 -33.90
CA LYS A 399 -5.07 -29.59 -34.82
C LYS A 399 -6.53 -29.43 -34.38
N ASP A 400 -7.07 -28.24 -34.57
CA ASP A 400 -8.44 -27.81 -34.25
C ASP A 400 -8.75 -27.74 -32.74
N LYS A 401 -7.76 -27.98 -31.87
CA LYS A 401 -7.91 -27.87 -30.41
C LYS A 401 -7.76 -26.42 -29.95
N THR A 402 -8.70 -25.97 -29.11
CA THR A 402 -8.65 -24.66 -28.45
C THR A 402 -7.80 -24.73 -27.18
N ILE A 403 -6.79 -23.86 -27.08
CA ILE A 403 -5.88 -23.78 -25.92
C ILE A 403 -6.28 -22.68 -24.95
N ILE A 404 -6.92 -21.62 -25.45
CA ILE A 404 -7.44 -20.51 -24.64
C ILE A 404 -8.85 -20.22 -25.12
N GLU A 405 -9.80 -20.10 -24.19
CA GLU A 405 -11.16 -19.64 -24.46
C GLU A 405 -11.36 -18.22 -23.93
N GLN A 406 -11.93 -17.33 -24.74
CA GLN A 406 -12.25 -15.97 -24.34
C GLN A 406 -13.21 -15.98 -23.14
N GLY A 407 -12.92 -15.15 -22.14
CA GLY A 407 -13.68 -15.06 -20.89
C GLY A 407 -13.26 -16.08 -19.82
N ALA A 408 -12.53 -17.14 -20.18
CA ALA A 408 -12.01 -18.09 -19.20
C ALA A 408 -10.93 -17.44 -18.31
N VAL A 409 -10.71 -18.03 -17.14
CA VAL A 409 -9.61 -17.64 -16.24
C VAL A 409 -8.29 -18.06 -16.89
N GLY A 410 -7.33 -17.14 -16.96
CA GLY A 410 -6.05 -17.38 -17.60
C GLY A 410 -4.93 -17.64 -16.60
N ASP A 411 -4.34 -18.83 -16.60
CA ASP A 411 -3.27 -19.19 -15.65
C ASP A 411 -1.89 -19.37 -16.27
N TYR A 412 -1.82 -19.40 -17.61
CA TYR A 412 -0.60 -19.72 -18.36
C TYR A 412 -0.27 -18.69 -19.45
N PHE A 413 1.02 -18.53 -19.69
CA PHE A 413 1.59 -17.87 -20.86
C PHE A 413 2.19 -18.92 -21.79
N TYR A 414 2.03 -18.73 -23.10
CA TYR A 414 2.48 -19.70 -24.11
C TYR A 414 3.40 -19.06 -25.14
N ILE A 415 4.42 -19.81 -25.54
CA ILE A 415 5.32 -19.52 -26.67
C ILE A 415 5.20 -20.65 -27.68
N VAL A 416 4.99 -20.30 -28.95
CA VAL A 416 4.88 -21.28 -30.04
C VAL A 416 6.28 -21.72 -30.46
N ASP A 417 6.60 -23.00 -30.30
CA ASP A 417 7.84 -23.60 -30.80
C ASP A 417 7.66 -24.12 -32.24
N SER A 418 6.51 -24.77 -32.51
CA SER A 418 6.14 -25.19 -33.86
C SER A 418 4.61 -25.28 -34.03
N GLY A 419 4.16 -25.24 -35.28
CA GLY A 419 2.74 -25.22 -35.62
C GLY A 419 2.18 -23.81 -35.77
N THR A 420 0.86 -23.74 -35.97
CA THR A 420 0.14 -22.49 -36.28
C THR A 420 -1.12 -22.38 -35.43
N PHE A 421 -1.44 -21.16 -35.01
CA PHE A 421 -2.62 -20.86 -34.19
C PHE A 421 -3.37 -19.65 -34.74
N ASP A 422 -4.69 -19.67 -34.62
CA ASP A 422 -5.55 -18.55 -34.95
C ASP A 422 -6.17 -17.95 -33.69
N CYS A 423 -6.25 -16.61 -33.66
CA CYS A 423 -6.80 -15.82 -32.58
C CYS A 423 -8.14 -15.22 -33.00
N PHE A 424 -9.17 -15.51 -32.21
CA PHE A 424 -10.54 -15.07 -32.44
C PHE A 424 -11.01 -14.21 -31.27
N ILE A 425 -11.69 -13.10 -31.58
CA ILE A 425 -12.35 -12.25 -30.58
C ILE A 425 -13.83 -12.19 -30.92
N THR A 426 -14.66 -12.52 -29.95
CA THR A 426 -16.12 -12.40 -29.99
C THR A 426 -16.53 -11.08 -29.35
N LYS A 427 -17.22 -10.22 -30.10
CA LYS A 427 -17.86 -8.99 -29.62
C LYS A 427 -19.27 -8.92 -30.16
N ASP A 428 -20.24 -8.59 -29.30
CA ASP A 428 -21.66 -8.42 -29.67
C ASP A 428 -22.26 -9.62 -30.43
N GLY A 429 -21.79 -10.84 -30.14
CA GLY A 429 -22.23 -12.08 -30.78
C GLY A 429 -21.52 -12.43 -32.10
N GLU A 430 -20.65 -11.56 -32.63
CA GLU A 430 -19.85 -11.83 -33.83
C GLU A 430 -18.42 -12.26 -33.47
N THR A 431 -18.01 -13.43 -33.96
CA THR A 431 -16.64 -13.94 -33.82
C THR A 431 -15.80 -13.52 -35.01
N LYS A 432 -14.74 -12.75 -34.76
CA LYS A 432 -13.81 -12.28 -35.80
C LYS A 432 -12.41 -12.83 -35.55
N LYS A 433 -11.78 -13.38 -36.61
CA LYS A 433 -10.35 -13.69 -36.60
C LYS A 433 -9.54 -12.38 -36.60
N VAL A 434 -8.69 -12.21 -35.58
CA VAL A 434 -7.92 -10.98 -35.35
C VAL A 434 -6.48 -11.13 -35.79
N THR A 435 -5.85 -12.27 -35.50
CA THR A 435 -4.45 -12.54 -35.87
C THR A 435 -4.19 -14.04 -35.96
N SER A 436 -3.04 -14.42 -36.50
CA SER A 436 -2.48 -15.77 -36.44
C SER A 436 -1.09 -15.73 -35.79
N TYR A 437 -0.71 -16.83 -35.15
CA TYR A 437 0.60 -17.01 -34.52
C TYR A 437 1.32 -18.20 -35.17
N GLU A 438 2.61 -18.01 -35.40
CA GLU A 438 3.53 -19.02 -35.93
C GLU A 438 4.69 -19.23 -34.93
N ALA A 439 5.68 -20.06 -35.28
CA ALA A 439 6.85 -20.31 -34.45
C ALA A 439 7.56 -19.00 -34.04
N GLY A 440 7.90 -18.88 -32.76
CA GLY A 440 8.43 -17.66 -32.13
C GLY A 440 7.35 -16.66 -31.66
N GLY A 441 6.09 -16.87 -32.05
CA GLY A 441 4.95 -16.11 -31.52
C GLY A 441 4.67 -16.45 -30.06
N SER A 442 4.11 -15.50 -29.32
CA SER A 442 3.69 -15.71 -27.93
C SER A 442 2.33 -15.09 -27.65
N PHE A 443 1.59 -15.67 -26.70
CA PHE A 443 0.27 -15.19 -26.32
C PHE A 443 -0.09 -15.54 -24.87
N GLY A 444 -0.98 -14.73 -24.29
CA GLY A 444 -1.53 -14.96 -22.95
C GLY A 444 -0.65 -14.39 -21.83
N GLU A 445 0.25 -13.48 -22.13
CA GLU A 445 1.21 -12.87 -21.21
C GLU A 445 0.54 -12.08 -20.07
N LEU A 446 -0.60 -11.44 -20.33
CA LEU A 446 -1.35 -10.69 -19.31
C LEU A 446 -1.84 -11.58 -18.15
N ALA A 447 -2.03 -12.87 -18.40
CA ALA A 447 -2.38 -13.84 -17.36
C ALA A 447 -1.29 -14.03 -16.31
N LEU A 448 -0.03 -13.66 -16.60
CA LEU A 448 1.05 -13.72 -15.63
C LEU A 448 1.04 -12.56 -14.63
N MET A 449 0.41 -11.44 -14.99
CA MET A 449 0.43 -10.23 -14.17
C MET A 449 -0.71 -10.18 -13.16
N TYR A 450 -1.91 -10.56 -13.58
CA TYR A 450 -3.11 -10.47 -12.76
C TYR A 450 -4.17 -11.47 -13.18
N ASN A 451 -5.14 -11.70 -12.29
CA ASN A 451 -6.27 -12.57 -12.55
C ASN A 451 -7.28 -11.88 -13.47
N ALA A 452 -7.01 -11.86 -14.77
CA ALA A 452 -7.91 -11.32 -15.78
C ALA A 452 -8.52 -12.41 -16.67
N PRO A 453 -9.80 -12.24 -17.08
CA PRO A 453 -10.40 -13.06 -18.12
C PRO A 453 -9.60 -12.97 -19.42
N ARG A 454 -9.53 -14.08 -20.15
CA ARG A 454 -8.88 -14.14 -21.46
C ARG A 454 -9.61 -13.24 -22.46
N ALA A 455 -8.87 -12.35 -23.11
CA ALA A 455 -9.44 -11.38 -24.06
C ALA A 455 -9.78 -11.96 -25.44
N ALA A 456 -9.28 -13.17 -25.74
CA ALA A 456 -9.44 -13.82 -27.04
C ALA A 456 -9.42 -15.35 -26.88
N THR A 457 -10.00 -16.04 -27.85
CA THR A 457 -9.94 -17.50 -28.02
C THR A 457 -8.80 -17.85 -28.97
N ILE A 458 -7.96 -18.82 -28.61
CA ILE A 458 -6.84 -19.29 -29.43
C ILE A 458 -7.04 -20.77 -29.78
N THR A 459 -7.03 -21.08 -31.08
CA THR A 459 -7.24 -22.44 -31.60
C THR A 459 -6.11 -22.84 -32.54
N ALA A 460 -5.63 -24.07 -32.41
CA ALA A 460 -4.57 -24.62 -33.26
C ALA A 460 -5.09 -24.92 -34.67
N THR A 461 -4.39 -24.47 -35.71
CA THR A 461 -4.71 -24.77 -37.13
C THR A 461 -3.91 -25.94 -37.69
N SER A 462 -2.87 -26.36 -36.97
CA SER A 462 -2.07 -27.55 -37.23
C SER A 462 -1.71 -28.22 -35.91
N ASP A 463 -1.21 -29.45 -35.95
CA ASP A 463 -0.50 -30.01 -34.78
C ASP A 463 0.65 -29.06 -34.43
N ALA A 464 0.79 -28.77 -33.14
CA ALA A 464 1.64 -27.71 -32.63
C ALA A 464 2.31 -28.10 -31.31
N LYS A 465 3.46 -27.49 -31.05
CA LYS A 465 4.20 -27.60 -29.79
C LYS A 465 4.38 -26.20 -29.22
N VAL A 466 4.02 -26.03 -27.94
CA VAL A 466 4.14 -24.76 -27.22
C VAL A 466 4.87 -24.94 -25.90
N TRP A 467 5.54 -23.88 -25.44
CA TRP A 467 6.12 -23.78 -24.12
C TRP A 467 5.20 -22.98 -23.22
N ALA A 468 4.75 -23.58 -22.11
CA ALA A 468 3.82 -22.99 -21.17
C ALA A 468 4.53 -22.58 -19.87
N LEU A 469 4.21 -21.41 -19.34
CA LEU A 469 4.64 -20.93 -18.03
C LEU A 469 3.43 -20.51 -17.20
N ASP A 470 3.30 -21.03 -15.99
CA ASP A 470 2.20 -20.64 -15.09
C ASP A 470 2.48 -19.35 -14.32
N ARG A 471 1.40 -18.64 -13.97
CA ARG A 471 1.41 -17.38 -13.23
C ARG A 471 2.17 -17.49 -11.89
N VAL A 472 1.87 -18.54 -11.12
CA VAL A 472 2.44 -18.73 -9.78
C VAL A 472 3.95 -18.88 -9.91
N THR A 473 4.43 -19.77 -10.77
CA THR A 473 5.87 -19.98 -11.01
C THR A 473 6.56 -18.71 -11.50
N PHE A 474 5.96 -17.97 -12.45
CA PHE A 474 6.54 -16.71 -12.91
C PHE A 474 6.66 -15.68 -11.78
N ARG A 475 5.58 -15.43 -11.03
CA ARG A 475 5.60 -14.45 -9.95
C ARG A 475 6.51 -14.89 -8.80
N THR A 476 6.60 -16.18 -8.48
CA THR A 476 7.54 -16.69 -7.47
C THR A 476 8.98 -16.44 -7.87
N ILE A 477 9.36 -16.72 -9.14
CA ILE A 477 10.70 -16.40 -9.66
C ILE A 477 11.02 -14.91 -9.50
N LEU A 478 10.07 -14.01 -9.79
CA LEU A 478 10.25 -12.57 -9.62
C LEU A 478 10.36 -12.14 -8.14
N MET A 479 9.44 -12.64 -7.30
CA MET A 479 9.32 -12.22 -5.91
C MET A 479 10.50 -12.69 -5.08
N GLU A 480 10.91 -13.94 -5.24
CA GLU A 480 12.02 -14.49 -4.49
C GLU A 480 13.33 -13.87 -4.89
N ASN A 481 13.58 -13.64 -6.19
CA ASN A 481 14.82 -13.01 -6.60
C ASN A 481 14.88 -11.55 -6.15
N THR A 482 13.76 -10.82 -6.17
CA THR A 482 13.68 -9.48 -5.57
C THR A 482 13.94 -9.52 -4.05
N SER A 483 13.39 -10.52 -3.34
CA SER A 483 13.61 -10.69 -1.90
C SER A 483 15.04 -11.12 -1.57
N LEU A 484 15.66 -11.97 -2.39
CA LEU A 484 17.05 -12.44 -2.25
C LEU A 484 18.02 -11.30 -2.53
N LYS A 485 17.78 -10.54 -3.62
CA LYS A 485 18.53 -9.33 -3.95
C LYS A 485 18.44 -8.32 -2.81
N ARG A 486 17.26 -8.11 -2.22
CA ARG A 486 17.08 -7.23 -1.05
C ARG A 486 17.86 -7.71 0.17
N LYS A 487 17.78 -9.00 0.54
CA LYS A 487 18.55 -9.58 1.67
C LYS A 487 20.07 -9.54 1.44
N MET A 488 20.50 -9.84 0.22
CA MET A 488 21.90 -9.77 -0.18
C MET A 488 22.42 -8.33 -0.09
N TYR A 489 21.67 -7.36 -0.62
CA TYR A 489 22.06 -5.95 -0.51
C TYR A 489 21.95 -5.42 0.91
N GLU A 490 20.97 -5.86 1.71
CA GLU A 490 20.88 -5.45 3.10
C GLU A 490 22.13 -5.87 3.90
N SER A 491 22.53 -7.14 3.80
CA SER A 491 23.75 -7.63 4.45
C SER A 491 24.99 -6.91 3.94
N PHE A 492 25.10 -6.70 2.63
CA PHE A 492 26.21 -5.96 2.03
C PHE A 492 26.25 -4.48 2.46
N LEU A 493 25.13 -3.77 2.44
CA LEU A 493 25.05 -2.36 2.82
C LEU A 493 25.31 -2.16 4.32
N ALA A 494 25.02 -3.16 5.16
CA ALA A 494 25.42 -3.14 6.57
C ALA A 494 26.94 -3.28 6.77
N GLU A 495 27.65 -3.97 5.86
CA GLU A 495 29.13 -4.06 5.88
C GLU A 495 29.78 -2.73 5.49
N VAL A 496 29.16 -1.97 4.58
CA VAL A 496 29.69 -0.71 4.04
C VAL A 496 29.83 0.34 5.16
N PRO A 497 31.07 0.75 5.54
CA PRO A 497 31.29 1.67 6.66
C PRO A 497 30.55 3.01 6.53
N LEU A 498 30.37 3.48 5.30
CA LEU A 498 29.65 4.72 4.98
C LEU A 498 28.17 4.67 5.39
N LEU A 499 27.55 3.49 5.33
CA LEU A 499 26.10 3.32 5.49
C LEU A 499 25.73 2.74 6.86
N LYS A 500 26.69 2.58 7.77
CA LYS A 500 26.46 2.03 9.12
C LYS A 500 25.57 2.91 9.99
N SER A 501 25.57 4.23 9.75
CA SER A 501 24.73 5.18 10.50
C SER A 501 23.27 5.20 10.03
N LEU A 502 22.95 4.57 8.89
CA LEU A 502 21.59 4.50 8.37
C LEU A 502 20.78 3.45 9.09
N GLU A 503 19.49 3.70 9.25
CA GLU A 503 18.55 2.71 9.78
C GLU A 503 18.22 1.62 8.72
N ALA A 504 17.65 0.49 9.17
CA ALA A 504 17.33 -0.63 8.28
C ALA A 504 16.41 -0.22 7.13
N TYR A 505 15.39 0.60 7.40
CA TYR A 505 14.45 1.06 6.37
C TYR A 505 15.12 1.99 5.33
N GLU A 506 16.10 2.80 5.73
CA GLU A 506 16.85 3.67 4.81
C GLU A 506 17.75 2.82 3.90
N ARG A 507 18.40 1.79 4.46
CA ARG A 507 19.17 0.82 3.67
C ARG A 507 18.29 0.06 2.68
N HIS A 508 17.03 -0.26 3.02
CA HIS A 508 16.09 -0.85 2.07
C HIS A 508 15.78 0.05 0.88
N LYS A 509 15.55 1.35 1.11
CA LYS A 509 15.32 2.32 0.03
C LYS A 509 16.52 2.43 -0.91
N ILE A 510 17.73 2.30 -0.37
CA ILE A 510 18.97 2.30 -1.16
C ILE A 510 19.09 0.98 -1.94
N ALA A 511 18.86 -0.16 -1.28
CA ALA A 511 18.91 -1.48 -1.92
C ALA A 511 17.97 -1.58 -3.14
N ASP A 512 16.76 -1.02 -3.04
CA ASP A 512 15.79 -1.01 -4.15
C ASP A 512 16.22 -0.10 -5.32
N ALA A 513 17.15 0.83 -5.10
CA ALA A 513 17.63 1.78 -6.12
C ALA A 513 19.00 1.39 -6.72
N LEU A 514 19.64 0.34 -6.22
CA LEU A 514 20.95 -0.10 -6.69
C LEU A 514 20.85 -0.96 -7.96
N GLU A 515 21.68 -0.66 -8.93
CA GLU A 515 21.85 -1.44 -10.15
C GLU A 515 23.20 -2.16 -10.16
N SER A 516 23.22 -3.44 -10.53
CA SER A 516 24.46 -4.21 -10.68
C SER A 516 25.16 -3.87 -11.99
N VAL A 517 26.45 -3.56 -11.95
CA VAL A 517 27.31 -3.38 -13.12
C VAL A 517 28.56 -4.25 -13.01
N TYR A 518 28.99 -4.77 -14.15
CA TYR A 518 30.11 -5.72 -14.25
C TYR A 518 31.19 -5.16 -15.16
N PHE A 519 32.44 -5.33 -14.77
CA PHE A 519 33.61 -4.91 -15.52
C PHE A 519 34.61 -6.06 -15.63
N GLU A 520 35.11 -6.28 -16.84
CA GLU A 520 36.17 -7.24 -17.11
C GLU A 520 37.54 -6.72 -16.64
N ASP A 521 38.53 -7.62 -16.53
CA ASP A 521 39.89 -7.25 -16.13
C ASP A 521 40.50 -6.18 -17.05
N GLY A 522 41.10 -5.16 -16.47
CA GLY A 522 41.68 -4.02 -17.19
C GLY A 522 40.65 -3.03 -17.75
N ALA A 523 39.34 -3.25 -17.55
CA ALA A 523 38.33 -2.31 -18.01
C ALA A 523 38.37 -1.00 -17.20
N GLN A 524 38.29 0.13 -17.89
CA GLN A 524 38.26 1.45 -17.27
C GLN A 524 36.82 1.79 -16.83
N VAL A 525 36.58 1.86 -15.53
CA VAL A 525 35.28 2.13 -14.91
C VAL A 525 34.91 3.61 -15.01
N MET A 526 35.87 4.50 -14.75
CA MET A 526 35.73 5.94 -14.94
C MET A 526 37.07 6.59 -15.25
N LYS A 527 37.06 7.72 -15.96
CA LYS A 527 38.26 8.46 -16.35
C LYS A 527 38.40 9.75 -15.56
N GLN A 528 39.63 10.10 -15.20
CA GLN A 528 39.93 11.43 -14.67
C GLN A 528 39.54 12.53 -15.66
N GLY A 529 38.93 13.60 -15.15
CA GLY A 529 38.52 14.76 -15.96
C GLY A 529 37.13 14.65 -16.59
N ASP A 530 36.51 13.47 -16.60
CA ASP A 530 35.14 13.31 -17.10
C ASP A 530 34.12 13.85 -16.09
N VAL A 531 32.95 14.27 -16.58
CA VAL A 531 31.83 14.65 -15.70
C VAL A 531 31.25 13.38 -15.07
N GLY A 532 31.21 13.33 -13.74
CA GLY A 532 30.71 12.17 -13.01
C GLY A 532 29.24 12.30 -12.63
N ASN A 533 28.41 11.35 -13.05
CA ASN A 533 26.97 11.28 -12.71
C ASN A 533 26.57 9.98 -11.98
N GLN A 534 27.52 9.09 -11.72
CA GLN A 534 27.31 7.80 -11.05
C GLN A 534 28.16 7.68 -9.78
N PHE A 535 27.62 6.99 -8.78
CA PHE A 535 28.29 6.52 -7.58
C PHE A 535 28.42 4.99 -7.64
N TYR A 536 29.48 4.42 -7.07
CA TYR A 536 29.72 2.98 -7.11
C TYR A 536 30.10 2.43 -5.73
N LEU A 537 29.55 1.25 -5.41
CA LEU A 537 29.87 0.40 -4.26
C LEU A 537 30.47 -0.90 -4.77
N ILE A 538 31.61 -1.34 -4.24
CA ILE A 538 32.29 -2.55 -4.70
C ILE A 538 31.68 -3.78 -4.00
N GLU A 539 31.00 -4.64 -4.76
CA GLU A 539 30.43 -5.89 -4.26
C GLU A 539 31.44 -7.04 -4.24
N SER A 540 32.26 -7.13 -5.28
CA SER A 540 33.34 -8.11 -5.41
C SER A 540 34.39 -7.67 -6.43
N GLY A 541 35.62 -8.17 -6.30
CA GLY A 541 36.76 -7.76 -7.11
C GLY A 541 37.53 -6.58 -6.50
N ALA A 542 38.45 -6.01 -7.29
CA ALA A 542 39.29 -4.89 -6.87
C ALA A 542 39.31 -3.78 -7.92
N ALA A 543 39.27 -2.54 -7.46
CA ALA A 543 39.35 -1.34 -8.28
C ALA A 543 40.65 -0.58 -7.93
N VAL A 544 41.45 -0.26 -8.95
CA VAL A 544 42.72 0.46 -8.81
C VAL A 544 42.56 1.86 -9.34
N PHE A 545 43.05 2.84 -8.59
CA PHE A 545 42.90 4.27 -8.85
C PHE A 545 44.20 4.82 -9.41
N TYR A 546 44.13 5.50 -10.54
CA TYR A 546 45.25 6.14 -11.20
C TYR A 546 45.01 7.65 -11.33
N LYS A 547 46.04 8.45 -11.01
CA LYS A 547 46.04 9.90 -11.21
C LYS A 547 47.11 10.26 -12.22
N MET A 548 46.79 11.18 -13.13
CA MET A 548 47.77 11.77 -14.05
C MET A 548 48.50 12.91 -13.34
N ASP A 549 49.83 12.86 -13.36
CA ASP A 549 50.71 13.95 -12.93
C ASP A 549 50.76 15.08 -13.98
N GLU A 550 51.35 16.22 -13.60
CA GLU A 550 51.56 17.37 -14.50
C GLU A 550 52.38 17.03 -15.75
N ASN A 551 53.17 15.96 -15.72
CA ASN A 551 53.96 15.45 -16.84
C ASN A 551 53.22 14.43 -17.73
N GLY A 552 51.94 14.14 -17.44
CA GLY A 552 51.12 13.20 -18.22
C GLY A 552 51.33 11.71 -17.90
N ASN A 553 52.15 11.38 -16.89
CA ASN A 553 52.34 10.00 -16.44
C ASN A 553 51.22 9.57 -15.48
N GLN A 554 50.76 8.32 -15.61
CA GLN A 554 49.79 7.73 -14.68
C GLN A 554 50.50 7.13 -13.46
N GLN A 555 50.12 7.57 -12.27
CA GLN A 555 50.54 6.98 -11.01
C GLN A 555 49.37 6.29 -10.31
N GLU A 556 49.63 5.09 -9.76
CA GLU A 556 48.68 4.38 -8.90
C GLU A 556 48.60 5.08 -7.54
N VAL A 557 47.40 5.53 -7.16
CA VAL A 557 47.17 6.30 -5.92
C VAL A 557 46.45 5.49 -4.84
N ASN A 558 45.63 4.49 -5.22
CA ASN A 558 44.93 3.66 -4.24
C ASN A 558 44.39 2.37 -4.86
N GLN A 559 44.02 1.41 -4.02
CA GLN A 559 43.31 0.20 -4.41
C GLN A 559 42.20 -0.10 -3.40
N PHE A 560 40.97 -0.26 -3.89
CA PHE A 560 39.80 -0.59 -3.07
C PHE A 560 39.20 -1.95 -3.44
N GLY A 561 38.71 -2.65 -2.43
CA GLY A 561 38.04 -3.95 -2.55
C GLY A 561 36.60 -3.89 -2.03
N ARG A 562 36.01 -5.07 -1.84
CA ARG A 562 34.63 -5.24 -1.35
C ARG A 562 34.31 -4.35 -0.15
N GLY A 563 33.12 -3.75 -0.15
CA GLY A 563 32.61 -2.89 0.92
C GLY A 563 33.11 -1.44 0.86
N SER A 564 34.06 -1.14 -0.03
CA SER A 564 34.49 0.22 -0.32
C SER A 564 33.62 0.86 -1.41
N TYR A 565 33.73 2.18 -1.56
CA TYR A 565 32.96 2.97 -2.52
C TYR A 565 33.86 3.95 -3.28
N PHE A 566 33.34 4.50 -4.37
CA PHE A 566 33.99 5.59 -5.10
C PHE A 566 33.02 6.38 -5.98
N GLY A 567 33.49 7.55 -6.42
CA GLY A 567 32.77 8.42 -7.36
C GLY A 567 31.88 9.47 -6.69
N GLU A 568 31.87 9.52 -5.38
CA GLU A 568 31.15 10.50 -4.55
C GLU A 568 31.63 11.93 -4.78
N LEU A 569 32.94 12.15 -4.99
CA LEU A 569 33.52 13.50 -5.10
C LEU A 569 32.89 14.33 -6.23
N ALA A 570 32.61 13.69 -7.37
CA ALA A 570 32.01 14.37 -8.52
C ALA A 570 30.54 14.72 -8.27
N LEU A 571 29.85 13.96 -7.41
CA LEU A 571 28.45 14.19 -7.08
C LEU A 571 28.27 15.24 -5.98
N LEU A 572 29.22 15.33 -5.04
CA LEU A 572 29.19 16.26 -3.92
C LEU A 572 29.63 17.68 -4.31
N ASN A 573 30.69 17.78 -5.12
CA ASN A 573 31.35 19.05 -5.39
C ASN A 573 31.06 19.62 -6.79
N ASP A 574 30.26 18.92 -7.59
CA ASP A 574 30.03 19.25 -9.01
C ASP A 574 31.32 19.48 -9.82
N LYS A 575 32.39 18.76 -9.44
CA LYS A 575 33.69 18.78 -10.11
C LYS A 575 33.88 17.54 -10.99
N PRO A 576 34.72 17.62 -12.04
CA PRO A 576 35.11 16.44 -12.81
C PRO A 576 35.73 15.34 -11.93
N ARG A 577 35.72 14.09 -12.43
CA ARG A 577 36.32 12.94 -11.75
C ARG A 577 37.79 13.21 -11.42
N ALA A 578 38.16 13.02 -10.16
CA ALA A 578 39.50 13.33 -9.66
C ALA A 578 40.58 12.32 -10.08
N ALA A 579 40.19 11.08 -10.40
CA ALA A 579 41.09 10.00 -10.77
C ALA A 579 40.42 9.05 -11.78
N THR A 580 41.24 8.30 -12.50
CA THR A 580 40.83 7.20 -13.36
C THR A 580 40.74 5.92 -12.52
N VAL A 581 39.75 5.07 -12.76
CA VAL A 581 39.60 3.80 -12.05
C VAL A 581 39.54 2.66 -13.04
N ILE A 582 40.34 1.63 -12.77
CA ILE A 582 40.50 0.45 -13.61
C ILE A 582 40.20 -0.80 -12.77
N ALA A 583 39.45 -1.73 -13.35
CA ALA A 583 39.17 -3.02 -12.74
C ALA A 583 40.43 -3.91 -12.75
N LYS A 584 40.75 -4.52 -11.61
CA LYS A 584 41.82 -5.51 -11.45
C LYS A 584 41.18 -6.87 -11.18
N GLY A 585 41.09 -7.69 -12.21
CA GLY A 585 40.21 -8.86 -12.30
C GLY A 585 38.76 -8.48 -12.58
N ARG A 586 37.88 -9.48 -12.54
CA ARG A 586 36.43 -9.28 -12.69
C ARG A 586 35.90 -8.45 -11.52
N LEU A 587 35.41 -7.25 -11.82
CA LEU A 587 34.90 -6.30 -10.83
C LEU A 587 33.38 -6.22 -10.94
N LYS A 588 32.70 -6.40 -9.81
CA LYS A 588 31.25 -6.20 -9.69
C LYS A 588 30.99 -5.01 -8.77
N CYS A 589 30.22 -4.05 -9.26
CA CYS A 589 29.81 -2.89 -8.47
C CYS A 589 28.28 -2.72 -8.47
N ALA A 590 27.75 -2.19 -7.38
CA ALA A 590 26.42 -1.65 -7.31
C ALA A 590 26.49 -0.13 -7.59
N THR A 591 25.65 0.41 -8.47
CA THR A 591 25.71 1.82 -8.87
C THR A 591 24.42 2.59 -8.56
N LEU A 592 24.58 3.89 -8.25
CA LEU A 592 23.50 4.85 -8.04
C LEU A 592 23.73 6.09 -8.90
N ASN A 593 22.66 6.55 -9.55
CA ASN A 593 22.70 7.81 -10.30
C ASN A 593 22.64 9.04 -9.39
N LYS A 594 23.12 10.19 -9.90
CA LYS A 594 23.18 11.46 -9.15
C LYS A 594 21.85 11.84 -8.47
N LYS A 595 20.71 11.65 -9.15
CA LYS A 595 19.39 12.00 -8.61
C LYS A 595 19.02 11.08 -7.43
N ALA A 596 19.21 9.78 -7.60
CA ALA A 596 18.98 8.78 -6.56
C ALA A 596 19.94 8.97 -5.38
N PHE A 597 21.23 9.20 -5.66
CA PHE A 597 22.26 9.51 -4.66
C PHE A 597 21.85 10.71 -3.78
N THR A 598 21.47 11.83 -4.40
CA THR A 598 21.10 13.05 -3.65
C THR A 598 19.83 12.83 -2.80
N ARG A 599 18.84 12.11 -3.35
CA ARG A 599 17.57 11.85 -2.66
C ARG A 599 17.70 10.82 -1.52
N LEU A 600 18.50 9.77 -1.72
CA LEU A 600 18.54 8.60 -0.83
C LEU A 600 19.70 8.65 0.17
N LEU A 601 20.80 9.31 -0.18
CA LEU A 601 21.99 9.43 0.68
C LEU A 601 22.13 10.84 1.30
N GLY A 602 21.03 11.59 1.34
CA GLY A 602 20.99 12.92 1.96
C GLY A 602 21.41 12.91 3.44
N SER A 603 21.02 11.88 4.21
CA SER A 603 21.37 11.75 5.63
C SER A 603 22.85 11.43 5.88
N VAL A 604 23.55 10.80 4.92
CA VAL A 604 25.01 10.55 5.00
C VAL A 604 25.84 11.58 4.26
N HIS A 605 25.21 12.63 3.73
CA HIS A 605 25.86 13.68 2.96
C HIS A 605 26.97 14.38 3.75
N GLU A 606 26.77 14.60 5.05
CA GLU A 606 27.77 15.21 5.94
C GLU A 606 28.98 14.30 6.18
N ILE A 607 28.76 12.98 6.32
CA ILE A 607 29.83 11.99 6.48
C ILE A 607 30.68 11.93 5.22
N LEU A 608 30.02 11.92 4.07
CA LEU A 608 30.67 11.98 2.76
C LEU A 608 31.50 13.25 2.59
N LYS A 609 30.96 14.40 3.00
CA LYS A 609 31.67 15.68 2.93
C LYS A 609 32.90 15.70 3.82
N ARG A 610 32.79 15.25 5.08
CA ARG A 610 33.92 15.16 6.02
C ARG A 610 35.03 14.21 5.52
N ASN A 611 34.64 13.06 4.96
CA ASN A 611 35.60 12.13 4.39
C ASN A 611 36.24 12.68 3.11
N SER A 612 35.48 13.43 2.29
CA SER A 612 36.02 14.07 1.08
C SER A 612 37.14 15.08 1.40
N GLU A 613 37.01 15.84 2.49
CA GLU A 613 38.04 16.77 2.95
C GLU A 613 39.34 16.05 3.35
N ASN A 614 39.22 14.88 3.99
CA ASN A 614 40.36 14.01 4.30
C ASN A 614 41.00 13.46 3.02
N TYR A 615 40.22 13.07 2.01
CA TYR A 615 40.74 12.65 0.71
C TYR A 615 41.50 13.79 0.01
N TYR A 616 40.95 15.01 -0.02
CA TYR A 616 41.67 16.16 -0.58
C TYR A 616 42.95 16.47 0.22
N ALA A 617 42.94 16.35 1.55
CA ALA A 617 44.14 16.53 2.36
C ALA A 617 45.23 15.49 2.03
N VAL A 618 44.87 14.21 1.88
CA VAL A 618 45.80 13.13 1.50
C VAL A 618 46.29 13.31 0.06
N ILE A 619 45.40 13.65 -0.87
CA ILE A 619 45.74 13.89 -2.29
C ILE A 619 46.66 15.12 -2.44
N ASN A 620 46.48 16.16 -1.62
CA ASN A 620 47.31 17.37 -1.65
C ASN A 620 48.64 17.20 -0.90
N GLN A 621 48.71 16.34 0.12
CA GLN A 621 49.96 16.00 0.82
C GLN A 621 50.92 15.15 -0.03
N GLN A 622 50.43 14.45 -1.05
CA GLN A 622 51.26 13.72 -2.02
C GLN A 622 51.72 14.60 -3.22
N GLN A 623 51.31 15.87 -3.26
CA GLN A 623 51.77 16.87 -4.25
C GLN A 623 52.88 17.79 -3.73
N GLN A 624 53.31 17.61 -2.47
CA GLN A 624 54.52 18.21 -1.89
C GLN A 624 55.60 17.15 -1.75
#